data_AF-A0A2E0NGV4-F1
#
_entry.id   AF-A0A2E0NGV4-F1
#
_cell.length_a   1.000
_cell.length_b   1.000
_cell.length_c   1.000
_cell.angle_alpha   90.00
_cell.angle_beta   90.00
_cell.angle_gamma   90.00
#
_symmetry.space_group_name_H-M   'P 1'
#
loop_
_entity.id
_entity.type
_entity.pdbx_description
1 polymer ?
#
loop_
_entity_poly.entity_id
_entity_poly.type
_entity_poly.pdbx_seq_one_letter_code
_entity_poly.pdbx_strand_id
1 'polypeptide(L)' 'MHHNVAHFLAKQASLYPDKPAVRAPECHDKVGVVSYTERSFLQLEQEASAVAQILSAKGIQRG' A
#
# COMPACT_ATOMS: atom_id res chain seq x y z
N MET A 1 8.52 -8.09 -20.36
CA MET A 1 7.38 -7.80 -19.47
C MET A 1 7.42 -6.31 -19.15
N HIS A 2 6.31 -5.57 -19.31
CA HIS A 2 6.27 -4.18 -18.85
C HIS A 2 6.10 -4.17 -17.33
N HIS A 3 7.08 -3.64 -16.61
CA HIS A 3 6.98 -3.42 -15.18
C HIS A 3 6.06 -2.23 -14.92
N ASN A 4 5.07 -2.40 -14.05
CA ASN A 4 4.23 -1.32 -13.55
C ASN A 4 4.57 -1.04 -12.07
N VAL A 5 3.89 -0.05 -11.49
CA VAL A 5 4.09 0.34 -10.10
C VAL A 5 3.81 -0.82 -9.13
N ALA A 6 2.84 -1.69 -9.43
CA ALA A 6 2.54 -2.86 -8.61
C ALA A 6 3.70 -3.88 -8.62
N HIS A 7 4.37 -4.06 -9.75
CA HIS A 7 5.58 -4.88 -9.82
C HIS A 7 6.71 -4.30 -8.95
N PHE A 8 6.90 -2.98 -8.96
CA PHE A 8 7.89 -2.32 -8.12
C PHE A 8 7.58 -2.51 -6.62
N LEU A 9 6.31 -2.36 -6.23
CA LEU A 9 5.86 -2.56 -4.85
C LEU A 9 6.20 -3.97 -4.35
N ALA A 10 5.87 -5.01 -5.12
CA ALA A 10 6.19 -6.40 -4.76
C ALA A 10 7.70 -6.62 -4.59
N LYS A 11 8.52 -6.01 -5.44
CA LYS A 11 9.99 -6.08 -5.33
C LYS A 11 10.51 -5.39 -4.06
N GLN A 12 9.97 -4.22 -3.71
CA GLN A 12 10.38 -3.51 -2.49
C GLN A 12 9.93 -4.26 -1.23
N ALA A 13 8.73 -4.85 -1.22
CA ALA A 13 8.25 -5.67 -0.11
C ALA A 13 9.15 -6.88 0.16
N SER A 14 9.71 -7.50 -0.89
CA SER A 14 10.66 -8.60 -0.73
C SER A 14 12.03 -8.16 -0.22
N LEU A 15 12.51 -6.97 -0.61
CA LEU A 15 13.84 -6.49 -0.23
C LEU A 15 13.85 -5.78 1.14
N TYR A 16 12.75 -5.11 1.48
CA TYR A 16 12.64 -4.24 2.65
C TYR A 16 11.27 -4.34 3.33
N PRO A 17 10.87 -5.53 3.82
CA PRO A 17 9.51 -5.81 4.29
C PRO A 17 9.04 -4.87 5.40
N ASP A 18 9.94 -4.48 6.30
CA ASP A 18 9.63 -3.68 7.49
C ASP A 18 9.88 -2.18 7.30
N LYS A 19 10.43 -1.76 6.15
CA LYS A 19 10.64 -0.33 5.90
C LYS A 19 9.31 0.37 5.59
N PRO A 20 9.13 1.63 6.04
CA PRO A 20 7.91 2.38 5.76
C PRO A 20 7.80 2.68 4.26
N ALA A 21 6.66 2.30 3.69
CA ALA A 21 6.30 2.58 2.30
C ALA A 21 5.43 3.82 2.17
N VAL A 22 4.52 4.03 3.14
CA VAL A 22 3.58 5.16 3.17
C VAL A 22 3.42 5.64 4.61
N ARG A 23 3.28 6.96 4.78
CA ARG A 23 2.83 7.60 6.02
C ARG A 23 1.48 8.24 5.79
N ALA A 24 0.47 7.84 6.55
CA ALA A 24 -0.87 8.40 6.48
C ALA A 24 -1.16 9.22 7.74
N PRO A 25 -1.82 10.38 7.63
CA PRO A 25 -2.22 11.14 8.82
C PRO A 25 -3.31 10.38 9.59
N GLU A 26 -3.17 10.26 10.90
CA GLU A 26 -4.06 9.50 11.80
C GLU A 26 -5.03 10.42 12.57
N CYS A 27 -5.45 11.54 11.95
CA CYS A 27 -6.31 12.60 12.50
C CYS A 27 -5.56 13.76 13.19
N HIS A 28 -6.28 14.86 13.39
CA HIS A 28 -5.84 16.02 14.17
C HIS A 28 -6.29 15.83 15.62
N ASP A 29 -5.40 15.95 16.59
CA ASP A 29 -5.83 16.12 17.98
C ASP A 29 -6.63 17.43 18.12
N LYS A 30 -7.34 17.62 19.24
CA LYS A 30 -8.13 18.85 19.51
C LYS A 30 -7.28 20.13 19.53
N VAL A 31 -5.95 20.01 19.46
CA VAL A 31 -4.94 21.08 19.49
C VAL A 31 -4.36 21.34 18.08
N GLY A 32 -4.79 20.58 17.06
CA GLY A 32 -4.36 20.73 15.68
C GLY A 32 -3.06 19.99 15.32
N VAL A 33 -2.52 19.15 16.20
CA VAL A 33 -1.33 18.34 15.91
C VAL A 33 -1.73 17.17 15.02
N VAL A 34 -0.98 16.99 13.92
CA VAL A 34 -1.14 15.87 12.98
C VAL A 34 -0.22 14.75 13.40
N SER A 35 -0.79 13.61 13.81
CA SER A 35 -0.05 12.35 13.95
C SER A 35 -0.01 11.61 12.62
N TYR A 36 1.04 10.80 12.43
CA TYR A 36 1.18 9.95 11.25
C TYR A 36 1.35 8.51 11.67
N THR A 37 0.62 7.62 11.00
CA THR A 37 0.82 6.19 11.07
C THR A 37 1.59 5.72 9.84
N GLU A 38 2.49 4.76 10.03
CA GLU A 38 3.30 4.20 8.95
C GLU A 38 2.74 2.83 8.53
N ARG A 39 2.78 2.56 7.22
CA ARG A 39 2.61 1.21 6.70
C ARG A 39 3.89 0.74 6.05
N SER A 40 4.31 -0.48 6.40
CA SER A 40 5.49 -1.09 5.80
C SER A 40 5.24 -1.51 4.35
N PHE A 41 6.31 -1.77 3.59
CA PHE A 41 6.17 -2.29 2.23
C PHE A 41 5.42 -3.63 2.19
N LEU A 42 5.67 -4.52 3.18
CA LEU A 42 4.96 -5.79 3.26
C LEU A 42 3.45 -5.59 3.51
N GLN A 43 3.09 -4.74 4.47
CA GLN A 43 1.69 -4.44 4.78
C GLN A 43 0.97 -3.83 3.57
N LEU A 44 1.62 -2.87 2.89
CA LEU A 44 1.04 -2.21 1.72
C LEU A 44 0.87 -3.17 0.53
N GLU A 45 1.82 -4.08 0.30
CA GLU A 45 1.70 -5.09 -0.75
C GLU A 45 0.55 -6.06 -0.47
N GLN A 46 0.45 -6.56 0.76
CA GLN A 46 -0.63 -7.46 1.18
C GLN A 46 -2.01 -6.82 1.00
N GLU A 47 -2.17 -5.55 1.42
CA GLU A 47 -3.40 -4.79 1.22
C GLU A 47 -3.70 -4.58 -0.27
N ALA A 48 -2.71 -4.19 -1.08
CA ALA A 48 -2.88 -3.97 -2.51
C ALA A 48 -3.28 -5.26 -3.23
N SER A 49 -2.67 -6.39 -2.88
CA SER A 49 -3.00 -7.72 -3.41
C SER A 49 -4.41 -8.16 -3.02
N ALA A 50 -4.84 -7.93 -1.78
CA ALA A 50 -6.21 -8.21 -1.35
C ALA A 50 -7.23 -7.36 -2.13
N VAL A 51 -6.96 -6.06 -2.33
CA VAL A 51 -7.80 -5.18 -3.14
C VAL A 51 -7.85 -5.65 -4.59
N ALA A 52 -6.73 -6.05 -5.18
CA ALA A 52 -6.68 -6.57 -6.55
C ALA A 52 -7.59 -7.82 -6.72
N GLN A 53 -7.61 -8.73 -5.73
CA GLN A 53 -8.52 -9.88 -5.74
C GLN A 53 -9.99 -9.45 -5.67
N ILE A 54 -10.33 -8.47 -4.83
CA ILE A 54 -11.69 -7.92 -4.73
C ILE A 54 -12.13 -7.29 -6.06
N LEU A 55 -11.26 -6.49 -6.68
CA LEU A 55 -11.57 -5.84 -7.96
C LEU A 55 -11.74 -6.88 -9.08
N SER A 56 -10.86 -7.89 -9.12
CA SER A 56 -10.98 -9.00 -10.06
C SER A 56 -12.29 -9.78 -9.87
N ALA A 57 -12.70 -10.04 -8.62
CA ALA A 57 -13.97 -10.68 -8.30
C ALA A 57 -15.20 -9.83 -8.72
N LYS A 58 -15.04 -8.51 -8.81
CA LYS A 58 -16.06 -7.58 -9.36
C LYS A 58 -16.05 -7.48 -10.89
N GLY A 59 -15.22 -8.28 -11.57
CA GLY A 59 -15.10 -8.25 -13.04
C GLY A 59 -14.32 -7.04 -13.56
N ILE A 60 -13.62 -6.31 -12.70
CA ILE A 60 -12.76 -5.19 -13.13
C ILE A 60 -11.51 -5.80 -13.74
N GLN A 61 -11.23 -5.38 -14.98
CA GLN A 61 -10.11 -5.85 -15.77
C GLN A 61 -9.23 -4.69 -16.19
N ARG A 62 -8.05 -5.03 -16.71
CA ARG A 62 -7.15 -4.08 -17.34
C ARG A 62 -7.87 -3.44 -18.55
N GLY A 63 -7.96 -2.12 -18.58
CA GLY A 63 -8.55 -1.34 -19.67
C GLY A 63 -7.92 0.02 -19.71
#